data_AF-A0A0W8JC03-F1
#
_entry.id   AF-A0A0W8JC03-F1
#
_cell.length_a   1.000
_cell.length_b   1.000
_cell.length_c   1.000
_cell.angle_alpha   90.00
_cell.angle_beta   90.00
_cell.angle_gamma   90.00
#
_symmetry.space_group_name_H-M   'P 1'
#
loop_
_entity.id
_entity.type
_entity.pdbx_description
1 polymer ?
#
loop_
_entity_poly.entity_id
_entity_poly.type
_entity_poly.pdbx_seq_one_letter_code
_entity_poly.pdbx_strand_id
1 'polypeptide(L)'
;MATLPRITARVDVETQDLLAKAAAIAGMPSINSFVLSAATEKAMQVIEREETLKLSQADAMLLMDALDRPATSNAKLKTAAQRYDDKTQQ
;
A
#
# COMPACT_ATOMS: atom_id res chain seq x y z
N MET A 1 -7.16 5.20 30.79
CA MET A 1 -6.03 5.44 29.86
C MET A 1 -5.89 4.20 28.98
N ALA A 2 -6.08 4.32 27.67
CA ALA A 2 -5.94 3.19 26.76
C ALA A 2 -4.46 2.87 26.55
N THR A 3 -4.05 1.62 26.81
CA THR A 3 -2.69 1.14 26.55
C THR A 3 -2.47 0.95 25.06
N LEU A 4 -1.37 1.48 24.54
CA LEU A 4 -0.97 1.30 23.15
C LEU A 4 -0.75 -0.19 22.81
N PRO A 5 -1.09 -0.63 21.59
CA PRO A 5 -0.86 -2.00 21.15
C PRO A 5 0.64 -2.31 21.08
N ARG A 6 1.01 -3.57 21.34
CA ARG A 6 2.40 -4.06 21.31
C ARG A 6 2.61 -5.03 20.17
N ILE A 7 3.77 -4.93 19.52
CA ILE A 7 4.24 -5.90 18.53
C ILE A 7 5.24 -6.82 19.23
N THR A 8 4.99 -8.14 19.17
CA THR A 8 5.88 -9.16 19.74
C THR A 8 6.10 -10.26 18.70
N ALA A 9 7.35 -10.71 18.57
CA ALA A 9 7.73 -11.81 17.68
C ALA A 9 8.83 -12.63 18.35
N ARG A 10 8.81 -13.95 18.09
CA ARG A 10 9.93 -14.83 18.45
C ARG A 10 10.92 -14.86 17.29
N VAL A 11 12.20 -14.75 17.61
CA VAL A 11 13.30 -14.85 16.66
C VAL A 11 14.27 -15.93 17.14
N ASP A 12 14.90 -16.62 16.20
CA ASP A 12 16.04 -17.48 16.50
C ASP A 12 17.31 -16.64 16.72
N VAL A 13 18.39 -17.31 17.15
CA VAL A 13 19.66 -16.67 17.47
C VAL A 13 20.27 -16.00 16.24
N GLU A 14 20.22 -16.66 15.08
CA GLU A 14 20.77 -16.13 13.84
C GLU A 14 20.07 -14.82 13.41
N THR A 15 18.74 -14.80 13.47
CA THR A 15 17.94 -13.60 13.20
C THR A 15 18.22 -12.51 14.23
N GLN A 16 18.35 -12.86 15.50
CA GLN A 16 18.67 -11.89 16.55
C GLN A 16 20.02 -11.23 16.30
N ASP A 17 21.06 -12.00 15.96
CA ASP A 17 22.40 -11.50 15.67
C ASP A 17 22.43 -10.63 14.41
N LEU A 18 21.71 -11.04 13.37
CA LEU A 18 21.55 -10.24 12.15
C LEU A 18 20.92 -8.87 12.46
N LEU A 19 19.82 -8.86 13.21
CA LEU A 19 19.13 -7.62 13.59
C LEU A 19 19.99 -6.74 14.51
N ALA A 20 20.75 -7.35 15.43
CA ALA A 20 21.69 -6.62 16.29
C ALA A 20 22.77 -5.92 15.47
N LYS A 21 23.38 -6.64 14.52
CA LYS A 21 24.40 -6.10 13.62
C LYS A 21 23.84 -4.98 12.73
N ALA A 22 22.65 -5.18 12.16
CA ALA A 22 21.99 -4.18 11.34
C ALA A 22 21.65 -2.91 12.14
N ALA A 23 21.14 -3.06 13.37
CA ALA A 23 20.87 -1.94 14.27
C ALA A 23 22.14 -1.15 14.59
N ALA A 24 23.25 -1.84 14.88
CA ALA A 24 24.53 -1.20 15.14
C ALA A 24 25.06 -0.41 13.92
N ILE A 25 24.97 -0.98 12.71
CA ILE A 25 25.36 -0.31 11.46
C ILE A 25 24.47 0.92 11.19
N ALA A 26 23.17 0.81 11.46
CA ALA A 26 22.22 1.90 11.30
C ALA A 26 22.30 2.97 12.42
N GLY A 27 23.19 2.81 13.41
CA GLY A 27 23.34 3.73 14.53
C GLY A 27 22.14 3.74 15.49
N MET A 28 21.36 2.66 15.53
CA MET A 28 20.16 2.56 16.35
C MET A 28 20.46 1.98 17.74
N PRO A 29 19.82 2.49 18.80
CA PRO A 29 20.15 2.13 20.18
C PRO A 29 19.68 0.72 20.60
N SER A 30 18.80 0.08 19.82
CA SER A 30 18.31 -1.27 20.12
C SER A 30 17.76 -1.98 18.89
N ILE A 31 17.68 -3.32 18.96
CA ILE A 31 16.97 -4.16 17.98
C ILE A 31 15.51 -3.73 17.83
N ASN A 32 14.83 -3.41 18.94
CA ASN A 32 13.41 -3.01 18.89
C ASN A 32 13.21 -1.71 18.12
N SER A 33 14.09 -0.73 18.30
CA SER A 33 14.07 0.53 17.54
C SER A 33 14.29 0.27 16.04
N PHE A 34 15.21 -0.65 15.71
CA PHE A 34 15.47 -1.05 14.34
C PHE A 34 14.29 -1.77 13.69
N VAL A 35 13.72 -2.77 14.37
CA VAL A 35 12.56 -3.51 13.86
C VAL A 35 11.37 -2.59 13.65
N LEU A 36 11.09 -1.68 14.58
CA LEU A 36 10.01 -0.71 14.42
C LEU A 36 10.23 0.19 13.20
N SER A 37 11.43 0.78 13.08
CA SER A 37 11.76 1.66 11.95
C SER A 37 11.66 0.92 10.62
N ALA A 38 12.24 -0.28 10.53
CA ALA A 38 12.24 -1.09 9.31
C ALA A 38 10.82 -1.54 8.93
N ALA A 39 9.99 -1.92 9.91
CA ALA A 39 8.60 -2.30 9.68
C ALA A 39 7.78 -1.10 9.18
N THR A 40 7.97 0.09 9.77
CA THR A 40 7.29 1.32 9.32
C THR A 40 7.70 1.70 7.91
N GLU A 41 9.00 1.70 7.60
CA GLU A 41 9.50 1.99 6.26
C GLU A 41 8.94 1.00 5.24
N LYS A 42 8.96 -0.30 5.56
CA LYS A 42 8.42 -1.32 4.67
C LYS A 42 6.92 -1.17 4.46
N ALA A 43 6.17 -0.82 5.49
CA ALA A 43 4.74 -0.58 5.39
C ALA A 43 4.46 0.60 4.43
N MET A 44 5.20 1.70 4.56
CA MET A 44 5.07 2.85 3.64
C MET A 44 5.34 2.45 2.19
N GLN A 45 6.41 1.70 1.94
CA GLN A 45 6.74 1.22 0.59
C GLN A 45 5.67 0.29 0.00
N VAL A 46 5.05 -0.56 0.83
CA VAL A 46 3.98 -1.45 0.39
C VAL A 46 2.72 -0.66 0.05
N ILE A 47 2.32 0.28 0.91
CA ILE A 47 1.17 1.16 0.65
C ILE A 47 1.40 1.97 -0.63
N GLU A 48 2.55 2.63 -0.75
CA GLU A 48 2.90 3.40 -1.93
C GLU A 48 2.88 2.55 -3.19
N ARG A 49 3.38 1.31 -3.13
CA ARG A 49 3.37 0.39 -4.28
C ARG A 49 1.95 0.02 -4.73
N GLU A 50 1.01 -0.14 -3.81
CA GLU A 50 -0.37 -0.52 -4.12
C GLU A 50 -1.23 0.69 -4.52
N GLU A 51 -1.05 1.84 -3.86
CA GLU A 51 -1.78 3.07 -4.16
C GLU A 51 -1.26 3.77 -5.43
N THR A 52 0.01 3.57 -5.76
CA THR A 52 0.58 4.08 -7.01
C THR A 52 0.32 3.08 -8.12
N LEU A 53 -0.65 3.39 -8.98
CA LEU A 53 -0.80 2.72 -10.26
C LEU A 53 0.43 3.10 -11.11
N LYS A 54 1.50 2.30 -11.01
CA LYS A 54 2.65 2.39 -11.92
C LYS A 54 2.20 1.95 -13.28
N LEU A 55 1.55 2.86 -13.98
CA LEU A 55 1.24 2.73 -15.39
C LEU A 55 2.56 2.50 -16.11
N SER A 56 2.64 1.43 -16.91
CA SER A 56 3.70 1.37 -17.91
C SER A 56 3.59 2.61 -18.80
N GLN A 57 4.66 2.98 -19.51
CA GLN A 57 4.60 4.12 -20.43
C GLN A 57 3.42 3.97 -21.41
N ALA A 58 3.12 2.74 -21.84
CA ALA A 58 1.99 2.41 -22.70
C ALA A 58 0.63 2.66 -22.01
N ASP A 59 0.49 2.24 -20.75
CA ASP A 59 -0.76 2.45 -20.00
C ASP A 59 -0.98 3.93 -19.65
N ALA A 60 0.10 4.67 -19.40
CA ALA A 60 0.04 6.11 -19.13
C ALA A 60 -0.40 6.88 -20.38
N MET A 61 0.12 6.51 -21.55
CA MET A 61 -0.33 7.07 -22.83
C MET A 61 -1.79 6.71 -23.13
N LEU A 62 -2.21 5.48 -22.84
CA LEU A 62 -3.59 5.04 -23.02
C LEU A 62 -4.54 5.81 -22.08
N LEU A 63 -4.14 6.02 -20.83
CA LEU A 63 -4.90 6.85 -19.88
C LEU A 63 -4.98 8.30 -20.36
N MET A 64 -3.88 8.89 -20.81
CA MET A 64 -3.85 10.26 -21.34
C MET A 64 -4.79 10.41 -22.54
N ASP A 65 -4.72 9.49 -23.49
CA ASP A 65 -5.59 9.45 -24.67
C ASP A 65 -7.08 9.24 -24.31
N ALA A 66 -7.35 8.52 -23.23
CA ALA A 66 -8.69 8.34 -22.69
C ALA A 66 -9.21 9.56 -21.90
N LEU A 67 -8.33 10.35 -21.27
CA LEU A 67 -8.70 11.59 -20.57
C LEU A 67 -8.98 12.74 -21.53
N ASP A 68 -8.22 12.84 -22.64
CA ASP A 68 -8.38 13.89 -23.64
C ASP A 68 -9.60 13.69 -24.54
N ARG A 69 -10.15 12.47 -24.59
CA ARG A 69 -11.34 12.13 -25.39
C ARG A 69 -12.58 12.07 -24.49
N PRO A 70 -13.68 12.76 -24.84
CA PRO A 70 -14.94 12.57 -24.13
C PRO A 70 -15.37 11.10 -24.23
N ALA A 71 -15.59 10.46 -23.09
CA ALA A 71 -15.93 9.05 -23.02
C ALA A 71 -17.20 8.75 -23.84
N THR A 72 -17.05 7.98 -24.92
CA THR A 72 -18.20 7.51 -25.70
C THR A 72 -19.07 6.60 -24.85
N SER A 73 -20.33 7.01 -24.68
CA SER A 73 -21.35 6.32 -23.89
C SER A 73 -21.45 4.82 -24.21
N ASN A 74 -20.96 3.98 -23.30
CA ASN A 74 -21.16 2.53 -23.38
C ASN A 74 -22.57 2.16 -22.90
N ALA A 75 -23.41 1.65 -23.81
CA ALA A 75 -24.80 1.29 -23.52
C ALA A 75 -24.93 0.28 -22.36
N LYS A 76 -23.99 -0.66 -22.22
CA LYS A 76 -24.00 -1.62 -21.11
C LYS A 76 -23.70 -0.96 -19.76
N LEU A 77 -22.81 0.03 -19.73
CA LEU A 77 -22.51 0.80 -18.51
C LEU A 77 -23.70 1.67 -18.09
N LYS A 78 -24.42 2.26 -19.05
CA LYS A 78 -25.66 3.01 -18.77
C LYS A 78 -26.73 2.13 -18.14
N THR A 79 -27.00 0.96 -18.71
CA THR A 79 -27.97 0.01 -18.14
C THR A 79 -27.53 -0.50 -16.76
N ALA A 80 -26.23 -0.69 -16.53
CA ALA A 80 -25.72 -1.09 -15.22
C ALA A 80 -25.89 0.02 -14.17
N ALA A 81 -25.62 1.28 -14.52
CA ALA A 81 -25.84 2.43 -13.64
C ALA A 81 -27.31 2.60 -13.27
N GLN A 82 -28.23 2.52 -14.25
CA GLN A 82 -29.67 2.58 -14.00
C GLN A 82 -30.14 1.50 -13.01
N ARG A 83 -29.68 0.26 -13.20
CA ARG A 83 -30.00 -0.85 -12.28
C ARG A 83 -29.45 -0.64 -10.86
N TYR A 84 -28.37 0.12 -10.70
CA TYR A 84 -27.82 0.44 -9.40
C TYR A 84 -28.66 1.51 -8.69
N ASP A 85 -29.02 2.58 -9.39
CA ASP A 85 -29.87 3.66 -8.88
C ASP A 85 -31.27 3.14 -8.47
N ASP A 86 -31.86 2.25 -9.28
CA ASP A 86 -33.15 1.61 -8.98
C ASP A 86 -33.10 0.70 -7.71
N LYS A 87 -31.90 0.24 -7.32
CA LYS A 87 -31.69 -0.59 -6.13
C LYS A 87 -31.36 0.23 -4.88
N THR A 88 -30.76 1.41 -5.02
CA THR A 88 -30.44 2.29 -3.89
C THR A 88 -31.61 3.22 -3.52
N GLN A 89 -32.63 3.34 -4.37
CA GLN A 89 -33.88 4.06 -4.10
C GLN A 89 -34.98 3.21 -3.43
N GLN A 90 -34.70 1.95 -3.06
CA GLN A 90 -35.62 1.04 -2.33
C GLN A 90 -35.20 0.82 -0.88
#